data_AF-A0A843T9V9-F1
#
_entry.id   AF-A0A843T9V9-F1
#
_cell.length_a   1.000
_cell.length_b   1.000
_cell.length_c   1.000
_cell.angle_alpha   90.00
_cell.angle_beta   90.00
_cell.angle_gamma   90.00
#
_symmetry.space_group_name_H-M   'P 1'
#
loop_
_entity.id
_entity.type
_entity.pdbx_description
1 polymer ?
#
loop_
_entity_poly.entity_id
_entity_poly.type
_entity_poly.pdbx_seq_one_letter_code
_entity_poly.pdbx_strand_id
1 'polypeptide(L)'
;MHPRTHDSNIPRDDYFSAGPSSDAPWSVRVPFRVDPLEEQSLSPERPTWVLDCRTSHTEHALRLLNDWFSIVCLLLLALIDAHIVESRLAAAHTGNGRSLLAPIDCGSACDARCRLSSMPNLCKRACGTCCGRCNCGPPGTSGNEDVCPCYANMTTHGGKHKCP
;
A
#
# COMPACT_ATOMS: atom_id res chain seq x y z
N MET A 1 -21.45 39.17 -18.92
CA MET A 1 -20.98 39.38 -17.53
C MET A 1 -22.18 39.28 -16.59
N HIS A 2 -22.25 38.22 -15.80
CA HIS A 2 -23.13 38.10 -14.63
C HIS A 2 -22.33 37.39 -13.54
N PRO A 3 -22.05 38.03 -12.40
CA PRO A 3 -21.45 37.34 -11.27
C PRO A 3 -22.56 36.73 -10.40
N ARG A 4 -22.45 35.45 -10.06
CA ARG A 4 -23.15 34.89 -8.90
C ARG A 4 -22.13 34.72 -7.78
N THR A 5 -22.25 35.60 -6.80
CA THR A 5 -21.66 35.51 -5.47
C THR A 5 -22.65 34.82 -4.53
N HIS A 6 -22.20 33.80 -3.80
CA HIS A 6 -22.64 33.42 -2.43
C HIS A 6 -21.78 32.21 -2.00
N ASP A 7 -20.81 32.37 -1.09
CA ASP A 7 -20.91 32.41 0.39
C ASP A 7 -20.78 30.98 0.99
N SER A 8 -19.61 30.64 1.53
CA SER A 8 -19.26 30.61 2.97
C SER A 8 -19.87 29.43 3.76
N ASN A 9 -19.00 28.46 4.05
CA ASN A 9 -18.73 27.94 5.39
C ASN A 9 -19.85 27.24 6.20
N ILE A 10 -19.81 25.91 6.29
CA ILE A 10 -20.30 25.13 7.45
C ILE A 10 -19.37 23.91 7.67
N PRO A 11 -18.55 23.88 8.73
CA PRO A 11 -18.04 22.65 9.34
C PRO A 11 -19.04 22.19 10.42
N ARG A 12 -19.34 20.89 10.47
CA ARG A 12 -19.96 20.27 11.66
C ARG A 12 -18.94 19.33 12.28
N ASP A 13 -18.51 19.72 13.46
CA ASP A 13 -17.62 19.00 14.34
C ASP A 13 -18.33 17.81 15.04
N ASP A 14 -17.48 16.85 15.42
CA ASP A 14 -17.47 16.08 16.67
C ASP A 14 -18.56 15.05 17.04
N TYR A 15 -18.08 14.10 17.85
CA TYR A 15 -18.71 12.96 18.54
C TYR A 15 -18.69 11.63 17.74
N PHE A 16 -18.12 10.52 18.20
CA PHE A 16 -17.84 10.09 19.57
C PHE A 16 -16.80 8.96 19.59
N SER A 17 -15.88 9.04 20.56
CA SER A 17 -14.92 8.00 20.95
C SER A 17 -15.60 6.75 21.50
N ALA A 18 -15.10 5.56 21.17
CA ALA A 18 -15.22 4.37 22.00
C ALA A 18 -14.09 3.38 21.70
N GLY A 19 -13.08 3.34 22.56
CA GLY A 19 -12.21 2.19 22.73
C GLY A 19 -12.64 1.40 23.98
N PRO A 20 -12.42 0.08 24.03
CA PRO A 20 -12.33 -0.67 25.28
C PRO A 20 -10.86 -1.01 25.58
N SER A 21 -10.26 -0.47 26.65
CA SER A 21 -10.36 -0.90 28.05
C SER A 21 -9.54 -2.18 28.33
N SER A 22 -8.36 -1.92 28.86
CA SER A 22 -7.42 -2.80 29.54
C SER A 22 -7.94 -3.21 30.92
N ASP A 23 -8.05 -4.52 31.20
CA ASP A 23 -8.18 -5.04 32.57
C ASP A 23 -7.43 -6.38 32.72
N ALA A 24 -6.20 -6.26 33.20
CA ALA A 24 -5.56 -6.90 34.37
C ALA A 24 -5.78 -8.40 34.76
N PRO A 25 -4.81 -8.98 35.49
CA PRO A 25 -4.57 -10.43 35.60
C PRO A 25 -5.13 -11.05 36.90
N TRP A 26 -5.36 -12.36 36.91
CA TRP A 26 -5.50 -13.14 38.14
C TRP A 26 -4.41 -14.21 38.21
N SER A 27 -3.48 -14.01 39.13
CA SER A 27 -2.66 -15.08 39.71
C SER A 27 -3.34 -15.52 41.00
N VAL A 28 -3.65 -16.80 41.14
CA VAL A 28 -3.79 -17.43 42.47
C VAL A 28 -3.21 -18.86 42.42
N ARG A 29 -2.28 -19.09 43.34
CA ARG A 29 -1.52 -20.30 43.63
C ARG A 29 -2.09 -20.90 44.91
N VAL A 30 -2.26 -22.23 44.99
CA VAL A 30 -2.12 -23.10 46.20
C VAL A 30 -2.58 -24.54 45.84
N PRO A 31 -2.30 -25.58 46.66
CA PRO A 31 -1.01 -26.02 47.16
C PRO A 31 -0.79 -27.55 46.95
N PHE A 32 0.43 -27.98 47.29
CA PHE A 32 0.92 -29.36 47.43
C PHE A 32 -0.02 -30.30 48.25
N ARG A 33 -0.13 -31.55 47.79
CA ARG A 33 -0.41 -32.71 48.64
C ARG A 33 0.50 -33.87 48.21
N VAL A 34 1.43 -34.23 49.09
CA VAL A 34 2.21 -35.49 49.14
C VAL A 34 1.41 -36.47 50.01
N ASP A 35 1.25 -37.75 49.68
CA ASP A 35 2.13 -38.92 49.81
C ASP A 35 1.25 -40.18 49.47
N PRO A 36 1.68 -41.47 49.54
CA PRO A 36 3.03 -42.08 49.58
C PRO A 36 3.23 -43.30 48.64
N LEU A 37 4.52 -43.61 48.40
CA LEU A 37 5.21 -44.91 48.27
C LEU A 37 4.50 -46.13 47.61
N GLU A 38 5.05 -46.57 46.47
CA GLU A 38 5.61 -47.92 46.15
C GLU A 38 5.91 -47.88 44.64
N GLU A 39 7.07 -48.17 44.06
CA GLU A 39 7.99 -49.27 44.32
C GLU A 39 9.33 -48.91 43.65
N GLN A 40 10.44 -49.06 44.39
CA GLN A 40 11.80 -48.90 43.87
C GLN A 40 12.20 -50.12 43.06
N SER A 41 12.39 -49.97 41.75
CA SER A 41 13.25 -50.86 40.97
C SER A 41 14.51 -50.10 40.57
N LEU A 42 15.55 -50.31 41.37
CA LEU A 42 16.92 -49.88 41.15
C LEU A 42 17.44 -50.43 39.80
N SER A 43 17.80 -49.54 38.87
CA SER A 43 18.65 -49.87 37.72
C SER A 43 19.57 -48.68 37.43
N PRO A 44 20.83 -48.91 37.03
CA PRO A 44 21.88 -47.91 37.07
C PRO A 44 21.66 -46.83 36.01
N GLU A 45 21.35 -45.62 36.48
CA GLU A 45 21.33 -44.38 35.73
C GLU A 45 22.73 -44.17 35.11
N ARG A 46 22.86 -44.48 33.82
CA ARG A 46 24.01 -44.03 33.04
C ARG A 46 23.91 -42.50 32.94
N PRO A 47 24.97 -41.74 33.26
CA PRO A 47 24.94 -40.30 33.11
C PRO A 47 24.68 -39.91 31.64
N THR A 48 23.56 -39.23 31.39
CA THR A 48 23.19 -38.70 30.08
C THR A 48 24.06 -37.52 29.63
N TRP A 49 24.98 -37.02 30.48
CA TRP A 49 25.86 -35.89 30.16
C TRP A 49 26.99 -36.20 29.16
N VAL A 50 27.18 -37.46 28.75
CA VAL A 50 28.28 -37.84 27.83
C VAL A 50 27.92 -37.67 26.35
N LEU A 51 26.65 -37.41 26.00
CA LEU A 51 26.20 -37.27 24.60
C LEU A 51 26.13 -35.82 24.08
N ASP A 52 26.32 -34.80 24.93
CA ASP A 52 26.12 -33.39 24.56
C ASP A 52 27.39 -32.56 24.27
N CYS A 53 28.57 -33.17 24.16
CA CYS A 53 29.75 -32.42 23.70
C CYS A 53 29.91 -32.38 22.17
N ARG A 54 29.18 -33.20 21.41
CA ARG A 54 29.34 -33.30 19.94
C ARG A 54 28.34 -32.42 19.15
N THR A 55 27.19 -32.09 19.74
CA THR A 55 26.12 -31.26 19.14
C THR A 55 26.34 -29.75 19.35
N SER A 56 27.04 -29.35 20.42
CA SER A 56 27.34 -27.94 20.72
C SER A 56 28.13 -27.24 19.59
N HIS A 57 29.12 -27.91 18.99
CA HIS A 57 29.94 -27.28 17.95
C HIS A 57 29.20 -27.13 16.60
N THR A 58 28.25 -28.01 16.30
CA THR A 58 27.43 -27.95 15.07
C THR A 58 26.30 -26.93 15.18
N GLU A 59 25.74 -26.71 16.37
CA GLU A 59 24.70 -25.71 16.61
C GLU A 59 25.23 -24.29 16.42
N HIS A 60 26.43 -24.00 16.91
CA HIS A 60 27.06 -22.69 16.71
C HIS A 60 27.37 -22.42 15.24
N ALA A 61 27.86 -23.42 14.50
CA ALA A 61 28.11 -23.29 13.07
C ALA A 61 26.81 -23.06 12.26
N LEU A 62 25.73 -23.77 12.60
CA LEU A 62 24.41 -23.58 11.97
C LEU A 62 23.79 -22.23 12.31
N ARG A 63 23.94 -21.73 13.55
CA ARG A 63 23.49 -20.37 13.93
C ARG A 63 24.24 -19.30 13.15
N LEU A 64 25.57 -19.42 13.02
CA LEU A 64 26.37 -18.48 12.25
C LEU A 64 26.05 -18.50 10.75
N LEU A 65 25.71 -19.66 10.18
CA LEU A 65 25.26 -19.78 8.79
C LEU A 65 23.85 -19.20 8.58
N ASN A 66 22.95 -19.37 9.55
CA ASN A 66 21.60 -18.83 9.48
C ASN A 66 21.59 -17.31 9.71
N ASP A 67 22.44 -16.81 10.60
CA ASP A 67 22.67 -15.38 10.82
C ASP A 67 23.28 -14.74 9.57
N TRP A 68 24.28 -15.40 8.96
CA TRP A 68 24.85 -14.98 7.68
C TRP A 68 23.79 -14.94 6.56
N PHE A 69 22.97 -15.99 6.44
CA PHE A 69 21.89 -16.05 5.46
C PHE A 69 20.84 -14.97 5.70
N SER A 70 20.49 -14.70 6.97
CA SER A 70 19.57 -13.62 7.35
C SER A 70 20.13 -12.24 7.01
N ILE A 71 21.41 -11.98 7.28
CA ILE A 71 22.06 -10.71 6.93
C ILE A 71 22.13 -10.54 5.41
N VAL A 72 22.52 -11.59 4.68
CA VAL A 72 22.53 -11.57 3.20
C VAL A 72 21.12 -11.34 2.66
N CYS A 73 20.09 -11.99 3.20
CA CYS A 73 18.70 -11.74 2.83
C CYS A 73 18.25 -10.30 3.10
N LEU A 74 18.57 -9.74 4.27
CA LEU A 74 18.22 -8.35 4.60
C LEU A 74 18.93 -7.34 3.67
N LEU A 75 20.19 -7.59 3.33
CA LEU A 75 20.93 -6.78 2.35
C LEU A 75 20.34 -6.91 0.95
N LEU A 76 19.99 -8.12 0.51
CA LEU A 76 19.34 -8.36 -0.78
C LEU A 76 17.96 -7.69 -0.86
N LEU A 77 17.15 -7.77 0.20
CA LEU A 77 15.85 -7.10 0.27
C LEU A 77 16.01 -5.57 0.20
N ALA A 78 16.97 -4.99 0.94
CA ALA A 78 17.24 -3.55 0.89
C ALA A 78 17.71 -3.07 -0.50
N LEU A 79 18.49 -3.87 -1.22
CA LEU A 79 18.91 -3.57 -2.60
C LEU A 79 17.74 -3.67 -3.57
N ILE A 80 16.86 -4.68 -3.41
CA ILE A 80 15.65 -4.82 -4.22
C ILE A 80 14.71 -3.63 -4.01
N ASP A 81 14.50 -3.18 -2.77
CA ASP A 81 13.68 -1.99 -2.48
C ASP A 81 14.24 -0.71 -3.11
N ALA A 82 15.56 -0.53 -3.14
CA ALA A 82 16.20 0.60 -3.81
C ALA A 82 15.91 0.61 -5.33
N HIS A 83 16.01 -0.54 -6.00
CA HIS A 83 15.65 -0.68 -7.41
C HIS A 83 14.14 -0.52 -7.67
N ILE A 84 13.30 -0.94 -6.71
CA ILE A 84 11.85 -0.75 -6.78
C ILE A 84 11.48 0.73 -6.63
N VAL A 85 12.16 1.51 -5.79
CA VAL A 85 11.87 2.95 -5.63
C VAL A 85 12.17 3.73 -6.91
N GLU A 86 13.27 3.42 -7.59
CA GLU A 86 13.62 4.06 -8.86
C GLU A 86 12.62 3.69 -9.97
N SER A 87 12.20 2.43 -10.02
CA SER A 87 11.16 1.99 -10.96
C SER A 87 9.75 2.47 -10.58
N ARG A 88 9.43 2.73 -9.30
CA ARG A 88 8.16 3.35 -8.88
C ARG A 88 8.09 4.82 -9.28
N LEU A 89 9.20 5.55 -9.20
CA LEU A 89 9.28 6.92 -9.71
C LEU A 89 9.19 6.92 -11.25
N ALA A 90 9.81 5.96 -11.93
CA ALA A 90 9.70 5.80 -13.38
C ALA A 90 8.29 5.35 -13.83
N ALA A 91 7.60 4.49 -13.06
CA ALA A 91 6.23 4.06 -13.31
C ALA A 91 5.22 5.18 -13.01
N ALA A 92 5.50 6.06 -12.04
CA ALA A 92 4.75 7.30 -11.88
C ALA A 92 4.85 8.20 -13.12
N HIS A 93 5.94 8.08 -13.90
CA HIS A 93 6.16 8.81 -15.14
C HIS A 93 5.75 8.08 -16.43
N THR A 94 5.55 6.76 -16.41
CA THR A 94 5.20 5.98 -17.63
C THR A 94 3.95 5.10 -17.51
N GLY A 95 3.24 5.11 -16.37
CA GLY A 95 1.95 4.43 -16.24
C GLY A 95 1.14 4.90 -15.02
N ASN A 96 0.13 5.73 -15.25
CA ASN A 96 -1.03 5.90 -14.35
C ASN A 96 -0.76 6.18 -12.86
N GLY A 97 0.29 6.94 -12.56
CA GLY A 97 0.53 7.50 -11.24
C GLY A 97 0.12 8.97 -11.15
N ARG A 98 -1.12 9.34 -11.53
CA ARG A 98 -1.68 10.54 -10.91
C ARG A 98 -1.79 10.22 -9.43
N SER A 99 -0.92 10.84 -8.63
CA SER A 99 -1.00 10.84 -7.18
C SER A 99 -2.45 10.82 -6.77
N LEU A 100 -2.85 9.82 -5.96
CA LEU A 100 -4.20 9.68 -5.39
C LEU A 100 -4.66 10.92 -4.56
N LEU A 101 -3.92 12.03 -4.60
CA LEU A 101 -4.09 13.23 -3.78
C LEU A 101 -3.84 14.57 -4.50
N ALA A 102 -3.58 14.62 -5.81
CA ALA A 102 -3.44 15.91 -6.51
C ALA A 102 -4.71 16.24 -7.32
N PRO A 103 -5.54 17.21 -6.89
CA PRO A 103 -6.68 17.65 -7.68
C PRO A 103 -6.18 18.27 -8.99
N ILE A 104 -6.58 17.69 -10.13
CA ILE A 104 -6.34 18.29 -11.44
C ILE A 104 -7.38 19.38 -11.70
N ASP A 105 -6.92 20.53 -12.17
CA ASP A 105 -7.80 21.54 -12.74
C ASP A 105 -8.20 21.15 -14.17
N CYS A 106 -9.38 20.52 -14.28
CA CYS A 106 -9.93 20.12 -15.58
C CYS A 106 -10.20 21.32 -16.51
N GLY A 107 -10.42 22.53 -15.98
CA GLY A 107 -10.66 23.73 -16.79
C GLY A 107 -9.45 24.09 -17.63
N SER A 108 -8.32 24.31 -16.96
CA SER A 108 -7.03 24.63 -17.61
C SER A 108 -6.53 23.50 -18.53
N ALA A 109 -6.69 22.24 -18.11
CA ALA A 109 -6.29 21.09 -18.93
C ALA A 109 -7.12 21.00 -20.23
N CYS A 110 -8.44 21.15 -20.13
CA CYS A 110 -9.32 21.14 -21.30
C CYS A 110 -9.15 22.38 -22.18
N ASP A 111 -8.80 23.52 -21.60
CA ASP A 111 -8.47 24.73 -22.35
C ASP A 111 -7.22 24.54 -23.22
N ALA A 112 -6.18 23.92 -22.68
CA ALA A 112 -4.97 23.58 -23.43
C ALA A 112 -5.28 22.58 -24.56
N ARG A 113 -6.04 21.51 -24.26
CA ARG A 113 -6.44 20.47 -25.22
C ARG A 113 -7.25 21.04 -26.39
N CYS A 114 -8.24 21.86 -26.08
CA CYS A 114 -9.19 22.36 -27.06
C CYS A 114 -8.72 23.62 -27.79
N ARG A 115 -7.50 24.10 -27.54
CA ARG A 115 -6.99 25.37 -28.11
C ARG A 115 -6.96 25.41 -29.63
N LEU A 116 -6.67 24.28 -30.28
CA LEU A 116 -6.61 24.15 -31.74
C LEU A 116 -7.86 23.48 -32.33
N SER A 117 -8.86 23.17 -31.52
CA SER A 117 -10.09 22.57 -32.01
C SER A 117 -10.91 23.59 -32.79
N SER A 118 -11.47 23.19 -33.93
CA SER A 118 -12.38 24.03 -34.71
C SER A 118 -13.67 24.38 -33.94
N MET A 119 -14.01 23.60 -32.90
CA MET A 119 -15.20 23.79 -32.07
C MET A 119 -14.81 23.78 -30.58
N PRO A 120 -14.16 24.84 -30.07
CA PRO A 120 -13.56 24.84 -28.74
C PRO A 120 -14.60 24.63 -27.63
N ASN A 121 -15.80 25.19 -27.74
CA ASN A 121 -16.86 25.03 -26.73
C ASN A 121 -17.36 23.58 -26.63
N LEU A 122 -17.53 22.90 -27.77
CA LEU A 122 -17.96 21.50 -27.80
C LEU A 122 -16.86 20.59 -27.27
N CYS A 123 -15.61 20.83 -27.69
CA CYS A 123 -14.45 20.12 -27.20
C CYS A 123 -14.31 20.24 -25.68
N LYS A 124 -14.39 21.47 -25.13
CA LYS A 124 -14.28 21.70 -23.68
C LYS A 124 -15.37 20.97 -22.89
N ARG A 125 -16.60 20.92 -23.41
CA ARG A 125 -17.71 20.18 -22.78
C ARG A 125 -17.47 18.66 -22.76
N ALA A 126 -16.99 18.10 -23.86
CA ALA A 126 -16.66 16.68 -23.95
C ALA A 126 -15.47 16.34 -23.03
N CYS A 127 -14.38 17.12 -23.15
CA CYS A 127 -13.19 17.00 -22.33
C CYS A 127 -13.52 17.12 -20.83
N GLY A 128 -14.32 18.09 -20.42
CA GLY A 128 -14.71 18.27 -19.02
C GLY A 128 -15.48 17.08 -18.45
N THR A 129 -16.33 16.44 -19.25
CA THR A 129 -17.03 15.21 -18.83
C THR A 129 -16.06 14.04 -18.68
N CYS A 130 -15.08 13.94 -19.58
CA CYS A 130 -14.06 12.89 -19.52
C CYS A 130 -13.09 13.11 -18.36
N CYS A 131 -12.63 14.34 -18.18
CA CYS A 131 -11.73 14.75 -17.11
C CYS A 131 -12.39 14.61 -15.74
N GLY A 132 -13.65 15.01 -15.56
CA GLY A 132 -14.33 14.86 -14.26
C GLY A 132 -14.62 13.40 -13.87
N ARG A 133 -14.66 12.48 -14.83
CA ARG A 133 -14.80 11.04 -14.55
C ARG A 133 -13.48 10.37 -14.25
N CYS A 134 -12.45 10.71 -15.01
CA CYS A 134 -11.16 10.04 -14.93
C CYS A 134 -10.14 10.78 -14.05
N ASN A 135 -10.44 12.01 -13.63
CA ASN A 135 -9.51 12.97 -13.04
C ASN A 135 -8.17 13.01 -13.81
N CYS A 136 -8.27 12.94 -15.14
CA CYS A 136 -7.16 12.71 -16.06
C CYS A 136 -7.35 13.55 -17.32
N GLY A 137 -6.41 14.45 -17.60
CA GLY A 137 -6.30 15.18 -18.87
C GLY A 137 -4.97 14.84 -19.55
N PRO A 138 -4.94 14.40 -20.81
CA PRO A 138 -3.70 14.10 -21.49
C PRO A 138 -3.00 15.39 -21.99
N PRO A 139 -1.66 15.42 -22.14
CA PRO A 139 -0.90 16.65 -22.45
C PRO A 139 -0.86 16.97 -23.95
N GLY A 140 -1.06 18.23 -24.35
CA GLY A 140 -1.06 18.64 -25.78
C GLY A 140 -2.47 18.90 -26.32
N THR A 141 -2.66 18.93 -27.65
CA THR A 141 -3.95 19.26 -28.30
C THR A 141 -4.61 18.08 -29.04
N SER A 142 -3.86 17.03 -29.35
CA SER A 142 -4.33 15.85 -30.08
C SER A 142 -3.50 14.63 -29.72
N GLY A 143 -4.12 13.46 -29.58
CA GLY A 143 -3.43 12.21 -29.22
C GLY A 143 -2.98 12.16 -27.76
N ASN A 144 -2.01 11.30 -27.48
CA ASN A 144 -1.52 10.97 -26.13
C ASN A 144 -2.61 10.47 -25.18
N GLU A 145 -3.64 9.84 -25.74
CA GLU A 145 -4.77 9.30 -24.98
C GLU A 145 -4.32 8.09 -24.13
N ASP A 146 -3.26 7.40 -24.56
CA ASP A 146 -2.59 6.29 -23.87
C ASP A 146 -2.05 6.68 -22.49
N VAL A 147 -1.71 7.96 -22.29
CA VAL A 147 -1.31 8.51 -20.98
C VAL A 147 -2.46 8.41 -19.95
N CYS A 148 -3.70 8.36 -20.43
CA CYS A 148 -4.90 8.27 -19.62
C CYS A 148 -5.83 7.15 -20.14
N PRO A 149 -5.61 5.88 -19.75
CA PRO A 149 -6.41 4.74 -20.19
C PRO A 149 -7.92 4.91 -19.98
N CYS A 150 -8.33 5.55 -18.87
CA CYS A 150 -9.73 5.88 -18.61
C CYS A 150 -10.31 6.88 -19.64
N TYR A 151 -9.49 7.86 -20.07
CA TYR A 151 -9.87 8.85 -21.08
C TYR A 151 -9.99 8.19 -22.47
N ALA A 152 -9.02 7.33 -22.83
CA ALA A 152 -8.98 6.61 -24.10
C ALA A 152 -10.09 5.55 -24.26
N ASN A 153 -10.50 4.90 -23.17
CA ASN A 153 -11.51 3.84 -23.23
C ASN A 153 -12.95 4.36 -23.17
N MET A 154 -13.15 5.68 -23.04
CA MET A 154 -14.50 6.24 -22.95
C MET A 154 -15.18 6.30 -24.31
N THR A 155 -16.26 5.55 -24.42
CA THR A 155 -17.09 5.48 -25.64
C THR A 155 -18.47 6.07 -25.41
N THR A 156 -19.08 6.52 -26.50
CA THR A 156 -20.50 6.88 -26.55
C THR A 156 -21.34 5.61 -26.67
N HIS A 157 -22.66 5.71 -26.48
CA HIS A 157 -23.57 4.57 -26.69
C HIS A 157 -23.47 3.96 -28.10
N GLY A 158 -23.00 4.71 -29.10
CA GLY A 158 -22.79 4.23 -30.46
C GLY A 158 -21.41 3.60 -30.71
N GLY A 159 -20.64 3.28 -29.67
CA GLY A 159 -19.32 2.63 -29.78
C GLY A 159 -18.20 3.54 -30.30
N LYS A 160 -18.48 4.83 -30.57
CA LYS A 160 -17.46 5.80 -30.98
C LYS A 160 -16.74 6.38 -29.77
N HIS A 161 -15.45 6.65 -29.91
CA HIS A 161 -14.66 7.36 -28.91
C HIS A 161 -15.34 8.69 -28.55
N LYS A 162 -15.50 8.94 -27.26
CA LYS A 162 -16.28 10.07 -26.73
C LYS A 162 -15.41 11.31 -26.50
N CYS A 163 -14.18 11.11 -26.09
CA CYS A 163 -13.31 12.20 -25.62
C CYS A 163 -12.54 12.83 -26.79
N PRO A 164 -12.22 14.13 -26.74
CA PRO A 164 -11.47 14.82 -27.79
C PRO A 164 -9.96 14.56 -27.72
#